data_AF-A0A7C5ID02-F1
#
_entry.id   AF-A0A7C5ID02-F1
#
_cell.length_a   1.000
_cell.length_b   1.000
_cell.length_c   1.000
_cell.angle_alpha   90.00
_cell.angle_beta   90.00
_cell.angle_gamma   90.00
#
_symmetry.space_group_name_H-M   'P 1'
#
loop_
_entity.id
_entity.type
_entity.pdbx_description
1 polymer ?
#
loop_
_entity_poly.entity_id
_entity_poly.type
_entity_poly.pdbx_seq_one_letter_code
_entity_poly.pdbx_strand_id
1 'polypeptide(L)'
;PCVMACLSGAMHKDIDSGLVVHDADRCGGCLTCVIVCPFGAIKPDYSIRRIVAKCDMCQDTGIPSCVSNCPNEALVYVEAG
;
A
#
# COMPACT_ATOMS: atom_id res chain seq x y z
N PRO A 1 -8.96 7.56 -2.32
CA PRO A 1 -10.19 6.76 -2.65
C PRO A 1 -10.25 5.41 -1.92
N CYS A 2 -9.18 4.60 -1.96
CA CYS A 2 -9.15 3.26 -1.36
C CYS A 2 -9.47 3.23 0.14
N VAL A 3 -8.98 4.21 0.91
CA VAL A 3 -9.29 4.37 2.35
C VAL A 3 -10.80 4.58 2.56
N MET A 4 -11.39 5.55 1.86
CA MET A 4 -12.83 5.84 1.99
C MET A 4 -13.72 4.69 1.54
N ALA A 5 -13.28 3.90 0.55
CA ALA A 5 -14.05 2.77 0.02
C ALA A 5 -13.89 1.48 0.85
N CYS A 6 -13.01 1.45 1.85
CA CYS A 6 -12.75 0.25 2.62
C CYS A 6 -13.81 0.04 3.70
N LEU A 7 -14.64 -0.99 3.52
CA LEU A 7 -15.77 -1.27 4.42
C LEU A 7 -15.34 -1.75 5.81
N SER A 8 -14.22 -2.48 5.92
CA SER A 8 -13.70 -2.98 7.20
C SER A 8 -12.74 -2.04 7.91
N GLY A 9 -12.37 -0.92 7.25
CA GLY A 9 -11.33 -0.02 7.73
C GLY A 9 -9.91 -0.61 7.69
N ALA A 10 -9.69 -1.70 6.95
CA ALA A 10 -8.36 -2.27 6.73
C ALA A 10 -7.42 -1.29 6.01
N MET A 11 -7.94 -0.49 5.07
CA MET A 11 -7.22 0.63 4.47
C MET A 11 -7.40 1.87 5.33
N HIS A 12 -6.31 2.45 5.82
CA HIS A 12 -6.33 3.70 6.57
C HIS A 12 -5.07 4.52 6.28
N LYS A 13 -5.14 5.82 6.60
CA LYS A 13 -3.95 6.68 6.61
C LYS A 13 -3.35 6.60 8.01
N ASP A 14 -2.12 6.13 8.09
CA ASP A 14 -1.34 6.18 9.31
C ASP A 14 -1.01 7.63 9.66
N ILE A 15 -1.12 7.98 10.94
CA ILE A 15 -1.04 9.37 11.39
C ILE A 15 0.43 9.80 11.49
N ASP A 16 1.31 8.89 11.91
CA ASP A 16 2.70 9.20 12.19
C ASP A 16 3.52 9.28 10.89
N SER A 17 3.37 8.29 10.01
CA SER A 17 4.06 8.23 8.72
C SER A 17 3.34 8.96 7.58
N GLY A 18 2.06 9.27 7.75
CA GLY A 18 1.21 9.82 6.69
C GLY A 18 0.90 8.84 5.54
N LEU A 19 1.35 7.59 5.64
CA LEU A 19 1.19 6.58 4.60
C LEU A 19 -0.22 6.02 4.56
N VAL A 20 -0.70 5.65 3.37
CA VAL A 20 -1.87 4.78 3.27
C VAL A 20 -1.41 3.34 3.48
N VAL A 21 -1.88 2.70 4.54
CA VAL A 21 -1.50 1.34 4.95
C VAL A 21 -2.67 0.37 4.81
N HIS A 22 -2.35 -0.92 4.74
CA HIS A 22 -3.31 -2.02 4.62
C HIS A 22 -3.09 -3.03 5.73
N ASP A 23 -4.06 -3.17 6.63
CA ASP A 23 -4.09 -4.18 7.67
C ASP A 23 -4.71 -5.48 7.13
N ALA A 24 -3.87 -6.50 6.97
CA ALA A 24 -4.27 -7.79 6.42
C ALA A 24 -5.25 -8.55 7.33
N ASP A 25 -5.14 -8.41 8.65
CA ASP A 25 -5.98 -9.14 9.61
C ASP A 25 -7.42 -8.59 9.63
N ARG A 26 -7.58 -7.31 9.28
CA ARG A 26 -8.89 -6.65 9.16
C ARG A 26 -9.48 -6.73 7.74
N CYS A 27 -8.74 -7.26 6.77
CA CYS A 27 -9.16 -7.26 5.37
C CYS A 27 -10.15 -8.40 5.08
N GLY A 28 -11.40 -8.04 4.77
CA GLY A 28 -12.43 -9.01 4.38
C GLY A 28 -12.43 -9.41 2.90
N GLY A 29 -11.48 -8.93 2.09
CA GLY A 29 -11.36 -9.35 0.68
C GLY A 29 -12.47 -8.85 -0.26
N CYS A 30 -13.16 -7.74 0.05
CA CYS A 30 -14.28 -7.24 -0.76
C CYS A 30 -13.86 -6.59 -2.10
N LEU A 31 -12.55 -6.36 -2.30
CA LEU A 31 -11.95 -5.78 -3.51
C LEU A 31 -12.42 -4.38 -3.91
N THR A 32 -13.25 -3.70 -3.11
CA THR A 32 -13.73 -2.34 -3.41
C THR A 32 -12.57 -1.36 -3.59
N CYS A 33 -11.53 -1.47 -2.75
CA CYS A 33 -10.31 -0.66 -2.83
C CYS A 33 -9.54 -0.86 -4.15
N VAL A 34 -9.61 -2.04 -4.76
CA VAL A 34 -9.03 -2.32 -6.09
C VAL A 34 -9.81 -1.58 -7.17
N ILE A 35 -11.15 -1.69 -7.13
CA ILE A 35 -12.05 -1.11 -8.14
C ILE A 35 -11.94 0.42 -8.17
N VAL A 36 -11.87 1.07 -7.01
CA VAL A 36 -11.85 2.54 -6.93
C VAL A 36 -10.47 3.15 -7.14
N CYS A 37 -9.40 2.36 -7.26
CA CYS A 37 -8.05 2.88 -7.41
C CYS A 37 -7.80 3.30 -8.86
N PRO A 38 -7.69 4.60 -9.19
CA PRO A 38 -7.49 5.04 -10.56
C PRO A 38 -6.11 4.67 -11.11
N PHE A 39 -5.16 4.39 -10.22
CA PHE A 39 -3.77 4.05 -10.56
C PHE A 39 -3.52 2.55 -10.69
N GLY A 40 -4.52 1.70 -10.36
CA GLY A 40 -4.35 0.25 -10.37
C GLY A 40 -3.28 -0.28 -9.38
N ALA A 41 -2.95 0.50 -8.35
CA ALA A 41 -1.84 0.25 -7.42
C ALA A 41 -2.14 -0.82 -6.35
N ILE A 42 -3.37 -1.32 -6.29
CA ILE A 42 -3.82 -2.35 -5.34
C ILE A 42 -4.26 -3.56 -6.16
N LYS A 43 -3.79 -4.75 -5.78
CA LYS A 43 -4.10 -6.01 -6.46
C LYS A 43 -4.67 -7.04 -5.48
N PRO A 44 -5.60 -7.90 -5.91
CA PRO A 44 -5.99 -9.04 -5.10
C PRO A 44 -4.78 -9.95 -4.86
N ASP A 45 -4.63 -10.41 -3.63
CA ASP A 45 -3.69 -11.47 -3.26
C ASP A 45 -4.48 -12.74 -2.97
N TYR A 46 -4.37 -13.71 -3.88
CA TYR A 46 -5.03 -15.00 -3.76
C TYR A 46 -4.18 -16.05 -3.02
N SER A 47 -2.91 -15.75 -2.75
CA SER A 47 -2.02 -16.65 -2.02
C SER A 47 -2.31 -16.65 -0.52
N ILE A 48 -2.78 -15.52 0.01
CA ILE A 48 -3.06 -15.31 1.43
C ILE A 48 -4.53 -14.84 1.56
N ARG A 49 -5.46 -15.77 1.82
CA ARG A 49 -6.84 -15.45 2.26
C ARG A 49 -7.69 -14.49 1.40
N ARG A 50 -7.50 -14.43 0.07
CA ARG A 50 -8.28 -13.54 -0.84
C ARG A 50 -8.29 -12.07 -0.34
N ILE A 51 -7.19 -11.62 0.27
CA ILE A 51 -7.03 -10.22 0.67
C ILE A 51 -6.51 -9.40 -0.53
N VAL A 52 -6.04 -8.18 -0.27
CA VAL A 52 -5.36 -7.37 -1.27
C VAL A 52 -3.92 -7.08 -0.85
N ALA A 53 -3.06 -6.86 -1.84
CA ALA A 53 -1.69 -6.40 -1.68
C ALA A 53 -1.51 -5.03 -2.36
N LYS A 54 -0.63 -4.22 -1.77
CA LYS A 54 -0.15 -2.96 -2.33
C LYS A 54 1.25 -2.66 -1.79
N CYS A 55 1.93 -1.68 -2.37
CA CYS A 55 3.18 -1.15 -1.82
C CYS A 55 3.01 -0.74 -0.35
N ASP A 56 3.86 -1.22 0.53
CA ASP A 56 3.89 -0.91 1.97
C ASP A 56 4.91 0.19 2.33
N MET A 57 5.54 0.78 1.32
CA MET A 57 6.66 1.73 1.43
C MET A 57 7.89 1.17 2.15
N CYS A 58 8.04 -0.16 2.23
CA CYS A 58 9.19 -0.83 2.85
C CYS A 58 9.53 -0.26 4.24
N GLN A 59 8.53 -0.08 5.10
CA GLN A 59 8.66 0.59 6.40
C GLN A 59 9.75 -0.03 7.30
N ASP A 60 10.10 -1.30 7.09
CA ASP A 60 11.08 -2.03 7.90
C ASP A 60 12.55 -1.81 7.48
N THR A 61 12.82 -1.23 6.30
CA THR A 61 14.18 -1.19 5.71
C THR A 61 14.82 0.20 5.68
N GLY A 62 14.12 1.24 6.13
CA GLY A 62 14.58 2.64 6.17
C GLY A 62 14.68 3.33 4.81
N ILE A 63 15.21 2.65 3.78
CA ILE A 63 15.17 3.08 2.37
C ILE A 63 14.32 2.06 1.59
N PRO A 64 13.38 2.51 0.74
CA PRO A 64 12.60 1.60 -0.09
C PRO A 64 13.47 0.74 -1.01
N SER A 65 13.20 -0.57 -1.06
CA SER A 65 14.03 -1.50 -1.84
C SER A 65 14.06 -1.17 -3.34
N CYS A 66 12.98 -0.56 -3.85
CA CYS A 66 12.95 -0.09 -5.24
C CYS A 66 13.95 1.05 -5.51
N VAL A 67 14.23 1.88 -4.51
CA VAL A 67 15.22 2.97 -4.58
C VAL A 67 16.62 2.41 -4.42
N SER A 68 16.87 1.59 -3.38
CA SER A 68 18.19 1.03 -3.11
C SER A 68 18.74 0.14 -4.23
N ASN A 69 17.83 -0.54 -4.95
CA ASN A 69 18.21 -1.49 -5.99
C ASN A 69 18.13 -0.89 -7.40
N CYS A 70 17.89 0.42 -7.56
CA CYS A 70 17.81 1.05 -8.87
C CYS A 70 19.23 1.21 -9.47
N PRO A 71 19.60 0.45 -10.51
CA PRO A 71 20.98 0.46 -11.03
C PRO A 71 21.33 1.75 -11.77
N ASN A 72 20.31 2.47 -12.23
CA ASN A 72 20.47 3.70 -13.03
C ASN A 72 20.26 4.97 -12.19
N GLU A 73 20.09 4.83 -10.87
CA GLU A 73 19.86 5.97 -9.95
C GLU A 73 18.66 6.86 -10.37
N ALA A 74 17.67 6.29 -11.04
CA ALA A 74 16.51 7.01 -11.56
C ALA A 74 15.48 7.37 -10.47
N LEU A 75 15.62 6.80 -9.27
CA LEU A 75 14.72 6.97 -8.15
C LEU A 75 15.47 7.57 -6.97
N VAL A 76 14.89 8.59 -6.34
CA VAL A 76 15.42 9.24 -5.14
C VAL A 76 14.33 9.25 -4.09
N TYR A 77 14.69 8.91 -2.85
CA TYR A 77 13.79 9.00 -1.70
C TYR A 77 14.09 10.27 -0.92
N VAL A 78 13.07 11.12 -0.76
CA VAL A 78 13.13 12.40 -0.05
C VAL A 78 11.89 12.58 0.80
N GLU A 79 12.04 13.29 1.92
CA GLU A 79 10.89 13.72 2.72
C GLU A 79 10.05 14.75 1.96
N ALA A 80 8.74 14.55 1.94
CA ALA A 80 7.80 15.52 1.39
C ALA A 80 7.45 16.53 2.50
N GLY A 81 7.90 17.78 2.33
CA GLY A 81 7.60 18.89 3.24
C GLY A 81 6.16 19.41 3.16
#